data_AF-A0A2D0ANW0-F1
#
_entry.id   AF-A0A2D0ANW0-F1
#
_cell.length_a   1.000
_cell.length_b   1.000
_cell.length_c   1.000
_cell.angle_alpha   90.00
_cell.angle_beta   90.00
_cell.angle_gamma   90.00
#
_symmetry.space_group_name_H-M   'P 1'
#
loop_
_entity.id
_entity.type
_entity.pdbx_description
1 polymer ?
#
loop_
_entity_poly.entity_id
_entity_poly.type
_entity_poly.pdbx_seq_one_letter_code
_entity_poly.pdbx_strand_id
1 'polypeptide(L)'
;MYRLTNDPDILRCIETGAFIPRGHYLWPTEWLKTNTPLPIPPPYELHTPEHYRAIRAYAWKWMTEFVQERRYDTIESCCSYFDSGVERYRLEARAMVAWRDAVNQALEALVVSPPANIETWEQVRPLLPQPSKFNWPSSVELPLGVGDGPAVLL
;
A
#
# COMPACT_ATOMS: atom_id res chain seq x y z
N MET A 1 23.74 17.77 -10.05
CA MET A 1 22.39 17.18 -9.88
C MET A 1 22.21 16.71 -8.43
N TYR A 2 21.01 16.82 -7.86
CA TYR A 2 20.76 16.49 -6.44
C TYR A 2 19.73 15.37 -6.28
N ARG A 3 19.79 14.66 -5.15
CA ARG A 3 18.85 13.58 -4.79
C ARG A 3 18.37 13.75 -3.35
N LEU A 4 17.10 13.42 -3.12
CA LEU A 4 16.51 13.35 -1.80
C LEU A 4 17.19 12.28 -0.94
N THR A 5 17.11 12.46 0.37
CA THR A 5 17.46 11.45 1.36
C THR A 5 16.26 11.18 2.26
N ASN A 6 16.38 10.25 3.20
CA ASN A 6 15.32 10.00 4.20
C ASN A 6 15.10 11.22 5.12
N ASP A 7 16.05 12.16 5.16
CA ASP A 7 15.93 13.43 5.87
C ASP A 7 15.61 14.56 4.86
N PRO A 8 14.46 15.24 5.00
CA PRO A 8 14.07 16.33 4.10
C PRO A 8 14.99 17.56 4.17
N ASP A 9 15.84 17.65 5.19
CA ASP A 9 16.82 18.72 5.37
C ASP A 9 18.23 18.31 4.91
N ILE A 10 18.37 17.14 4.27
CA ILE A 10 19.65 16.69 3.71
C ILE A 10 19.45 16.28 2.24
N LEU A 11 20.24 16.89 1.36
CA LEU A 11 20.33 16.53 -0.06
C LEU A 11 21.66 15.85 -0.35
N ARG A 12 21.64 14.84 -1.23
CA ARG A 12 22.88 14.24 -1.77
C ARG A 12 23.22 14.87 -3.12
N CYS A 13 24.41 15.43 -3.26
CA CYS A 13 24.96 15.80 -4.55
C CYS A 13 25.40 14.54 -5.31
N ILE A 14 24.86 14.32 -6.51
CA ILE A 14 25.17 13.12 -7.31
C ILE A 14 26.59 13.16 -7.88
N GLU A 15 27.07 14.33 -8.24
CA GLU A 15 28.38 14.49 -8.89
C GLU A 15 29.53 14.27 -7.90
N THR A 16 29.40 14.77 -6.68
CA THR A 16 30.46 14.72 -5.66
C THR A 16 30.23 13.66 -4.59
N GLY A 17 29.02 13.11 -4.51
CA GLY A 17 28.61 12.20 -3.45
C GLY A 17 28.34 12.87 -2.09
N ALA A 18 28.52 14.19 -1.96
CA ALA A 18 28.39 14.90 -0.69
C ALA A 18 26.95 14.97 -0.17
N PHE A 19 26.78 14.84 1.15
CA PHE A 19 25.53 15.13 1.85
C PHE A 19 25.53 16.59 2.32
N ILE A 20 24.52 17.33 1.92
CA ILE A 20 24.43 18.78 2.08
C ILE A 20 23.23 19.07 2.97
N PRO A 21 23.43 19.48 4.23
CA PRO A 21 22.34 19.85 5.12
C PRO A 21 21.76 21.22 4.76
N ARG A 22 20.50 21.47 5.12
CA ARG A 22 19.82 22.75 4.90
C ARG A 22 20.58 23.87 5.61
N GLY A 23 20.76 25.00 4.90
CA GLY A 23 21.53 26.14 5.40
C GLY A 23 23.04 26.05 5.16
N HIS A 24 23.56 24.91 4.68
CA HIS A 24 24.94 24.81 4.24
C HIS A 24 25.22 25.67 3.01
N TYR A 25 26.43 26.21 2.85
CA TYR A 25 26.77 27.09 1.71
C TYR A 25 26.66 26.41 0.34
N LEU A 26 26.75 25.07 0.30
CA LEU A 26 26.52 24.26 -0.91
C LEU A 26 25.04 23.91 -1.14
N TRP A 27 24.13 24.36 -0.27
CA TRP A 27 22.71 24.08 -0.44
C TRP A 27 22.19 24.73 -1.74
N PRO A 28 21.55 23.95 -2.63
CA PRO A 28 21.33 24.38 -4.00
C PRO A 28 20.05 25.22 -4.17
N THR A 29 19.93 26.31 -3.40
CA THR A 29 18.72 27.15 -3.35
C THR A 29 18.23 27.58 -4.74
N GLU A 30 19.12 28.12 -5.58
CA GLU A 30 18.74 28.63 -6.91
C GLU A 30 18.32 27.51 -7.86
N TRP A 31 18.98 26.35 -7.77
CA TRP A 31 18.64 25.18 -8.59
C TRP A 31 17.26 24.62 -8.20
N LEU A 32 16.96 24.56 -6.89
CA LEU A 32 15.68 24.08 -6.36
C LEU A 32 14.48 24.96 -6.72
N LYS A 33 14.69 26.22 -7.13
CA LYS A 33 13.60 27.10 -7.61
C LYS A 33 12.98 26.60 -8.91
N THR A 34 13.74 25.86 -9.71
CA THR A 34 13.35 25.45 -11.07
C THR A 34 13.44 23.95 -11.31
N ASN A 35 14.04 23.20 -10.38
CA ASN A 35 14.26 21.76 -10.51
C ASN A 35 13.83 21.01 -9.24
N THR A 36 13.43 19.76 -9.41
CA THR A 36 13.14 18.84 -8.31
C THR A 36 14.31 17.86 -8.15
N PRO A 37 14.83 17.63 -6.93
CA PRO A 37 15.82 16.59 -6.70
C PRO A 37 15.30 15.22 -7.15
N LEU A 38 16.21 14.35 -7.59
CA LEU A 38 15.86 12.97 -7.86
C LEU A 38 15.27 12.30 -6.61
N PRO A 39 14.33 11.36 -6.76
CA PRO A 39 13.81 10.60 -5.63
C PRO A 39 14.91 9.74 -5.01
N ILE A 40 14.68 9.33 -3.76
CA ILE A 40 15.49 8.32 -3.07
C ILE A 40 15.43 7.04 -3.93
N PRO A 41 16.56 6.40 -4.26
CA PRO A 41 16.50 5.18 -5.04
C PRO A 41 15.81 4.10 -4.19
N PRO A 42 15.08 3.16 -4.81
CA PRO A 42 14.55 2.03 -4.07
C PRO A 42 15.69 1.26 -3.37
N PRO A 43 15.42 0.60 -2.23
CA PRO A 43 16.44 -0.16 -1.50
C PRO A 43 16.86 -1.46 -2.21
N TYR A 44 16.41 -1.67 -3.45
CA TYR A 44 16.64 -2.86 -4.27
C TYR A 44 17.00 -2.45 -5.70
N GLU A 45 17.74 -3.31 -6.38
CA GLU A 45 17.94 -3.21 -7.83
C GLU A 45 16.68 -3.70 -8.56
N LEU A 46 16.33 -3.05 -9.66
CA LEU A 46 15.16 -3.41 -10.45
C LEU A 46 15.28 -4.83 -11.03
N HIS A 47 14.14 -5.50 -11.16
CA HIS A 47 14.02 -6.89 -11.66
C HIS A 47 14.83 -7.97 -10.91
N THR A 48 15.23 -7.68 -9.67
CA THR A 48 15.84 -8.67 -8.77
C THR A 48 14.80 -9.38 -7.90
N PRO A 49 15.11 -10.55 -7.31
CA PRO A 49 14.24 -11.19 -6.32
C PRO A 49 13.85 -10.24 -5.17
N GLU A 50 14.75 -9.35 -4.75
CA GLU A 50 14.52 -8.35 -3.71
C GLU A 50 13.46 -7.34 -4.12
N HIS A 51 13.52 -6.84 -5.36
CA HIS A 51 12.48 -5.97 -5.92
C HIS A 51 11.10 -6.65 -5.88
N TYR A 52 10.99 -7.88 -6.39
CA TYR A 52 9.71 -8.58 -6.43
C TYR A 52 9.18 -8.94 -5.03
N ARG A 53 10.07 -9.24 -4.07
CA ARG A 53 9.71 -9.42 -2.66
C ARG A 53 9.14 -8.13 -2.06
N ALA A 54 9.78 -6.99 -2.33
CA ALA A 54 9.29 -5.70 -1.87
C ALA A 54 7.90 -5.38 -2.45
N ILE A 55 7.70 -5.57 -3.75
CA ILE A 55 6.38 -5.39 -4.40
C ILE A 55 5.31 -6.29 -3.78
N ARG A 56 5.61 -7.57 -3.51
CA ARG A 56 4.68 -8.48 -2.81
C ARG A 56 4.34 -8.00 -1.41
N ALA A 57 5.32 -7.49 -0.66
CA ALA A 57 5.08 -6.94 0.67
C ALA A 57 4.18 -5.70 0.63
N TYR A 58 4.37 -4.80 -0.33
CA TYR A 58 3.48 -3.66 -0.53
C TYR A 58 2.06 -4.07 -0.91
N ALA A 59 1.91 -5.10 -1.76
CA ALA A 59 0.59 -5.65 -2.10
C ALA A 59 -0.13 -6.24 -0.89
N TRP A 60 0.58 -6.97 -0.03
CA TRP A 60 0.02 -7.50 1.21
C TRP A 60 -0.42 -6.39 2.17
N LYS A 61 0.42 -5.36 2.34
CA LYS A 61 0.08 -4.18 3.15
C LYS A 61 -1.17 -3.48 2.63
N TRP A 62 -1.25 -3.26 1.32
CA TRP A 62 -2.42 -2.66 0.68
C TRP A 62 -3.71 -3.45 0.90
N MET A 63 -3.67 -4.78 0.73
CA MET A 63 -4.83 -5.64 1.02
C MET A 63 -5.21 -5.61 2.50
N THR A 64 -4.22 -5.52 3.40
CA THR A 64 -4.44 -5.40 4.85
C THR A 64 -5.13 -4.08 5.20
N GLU A 65 -4.66 -2.96 4.66
CA GLU A 65 -5.28 -1.63 4.85
C GLU A 65 -6.75 -1.64 4.39
N PHE A 66 -7.04 -2.26 3.25
CA PHE A 66 -8.41 -2.38 2.73
C PHE A 66 -9.34 -3.14 3.68
N VAL A 67 -8.91 -4.26 4.26
CA VAL A 67 -9.77 -5.01 5.21
C VAL A 67 -9.87 -4.33 6.58
N GLN A 68 -8.87 -3.52 6.96
CA GLN A 68 -8.93 -2.69 8.17
C GLN A 68 -9.98 -1.60 8.07
N GLU A 69 -10.14 -0.97 6.89
CA GLU A 69 -11.26 -0.06 6.62
C GLU A 69 -12.62 -0.76 6.78
N ARG A 70 -12.65 -2.08 6.52
CA ARG A 70 -13.82 -2.96 6.73
C ARG A 70 -13.92 -3.56 8.13
N ARG A 71 -13.12 -3.07 9.10
CA ARG A 71 -13.12 -3.46 10.52
C ARG A 71 -12.59 -4.87 10.82
N TYR A 72 -11.73 -5.41 9.97
CA TYR A 72 -10.95 -6.61 10.30
C TYR A 72 -9.52 -6.22 10.71
N ASP A 73 -8.95 -6.92 11.68
CA ASP A 73 -7.58 -6.65 12.12
C ASP A 73 -6.54 -7.07 11.05
N THR A 74 -6.79 -8.22 10.42
CA THR A 74 -5.92 -8.82 9.41
C THR A 74 -6.71 -9.48 8.29
N ILE A 75 -6.02 -9.82 7.20
CA ILE A 75 -6.57 -10.59 6.08
C ILE A 75 -7.11 -11.94 6.56
N GLU A 76 -6.38 -12.62 7.45
CA GLU A 76 -6.77 -13.91 8.02
C GLU A 76 -8.05 -13.80 8.84
N SER A 77 -8.20 -12.76 9.64
CA SER A 77 -9.43 -12.49 10.40
C SER A 77 -10.64 -12.37 9.47
N CYS A 78 -10.52 -11.61 8.38
CA CYS A 78 -11.55 -11.53 7.35
C CYS A 78 -11.84 -12.91 6.73
N CYS A 79 -10.80 -13.62 6.27
CA CYS A 79 -10.93 -14.93 5.62
C CYS A 79 -11.53 -16.00 6.54
N SER A 80 -11.36 -15.90 7.86
CA SER A 80 -11.86 -16.90 8.82
C SER A 80 -13.38 -17.10 8.77
N TYR A 81 -14.12 -16.11 8.28
CA TYR A 81 -15.58 -16.15 8.15
C TYR A 81 -16.09 -16.82 6.85
N PHE A 82 -15.22 -17.49 6.08
CA PHE A 82 -15.55 -18.07 4.77
C PHE A 82 -16.79 -18.99 4.76
N ASP A 83 -17.03 -19.71 5.86
CA ASP A 83 -18.18 -20.59 6.08
C ASP A 83 -19.08 -20.12 7.23
N SER A 84 -19.04 -18.83 7.56
CA SER A 84 -19.90 -18.26 8.61
C SER A 84 -21.38 -18.46 8.29
N GLY A 85 -22.18 -18.75 9.34
CA GLY A 85 -23.64 -18.73 9.25
C GLY A 85 -24.22 -17.32 9.04
N VAL A 86 -23.44 -16.26 9.27
CA VAL A 86 -23.84 -14.87 9.00
C VAL A 86 -23.48 -14.54 7.55
N GLU A 87 -24.51 -14.36 6.71
CA GLU A 87 -24.35 -14.16 5.26
C GLU A 87 -23.36 -13.05 4.90
N ARG A 88 -23.46 -11.89 5.56
CA ARG A 88 -22.56 -10.76 5.29
C ARG A 88 -21.10 -11.17 5.46
N TYR A 89 -20.72 -11.71 6.63
CA TYR A 89 -19.34 -12.10 6.91
C TYR A 89 -18.83 -13.18 5.96
N ARG A 90 -19.70 -14.12 5.60
CA ARG A 90 -19.43 -15.15 4.59
C ARG A 90 -19.12 -14.54 3.22
N LEU A 91 -19.90 -13.55 2.78
CA LEU A 91 -19.68 -12.87 1.51
C LEU A 91 -18.41 -12.00 1.53
N GLU A 92 -18.13 -11.28 2.63
CA GLU A 92 -16.89 -10.51 2.81
C GLU A 92 -15.66 -11.42 2.68
N ALA A 93 -15.64 -12.53 3.43
CA ALA A 93 -14.54 -13.48 3.43
C ALA A 93 -14.30 -14.09 2.04
N ARG A 94 -15.38 -14.44 1.32
CA ARG A 94 -15.29 -14.97 -0.05
C ARG A 94 -14.75 -13.94 -1.03
N ALA A 95 -15.17 -12.68 -0.93
CA ALA A 95 -14.64 -11.59 -1.74
C ALA A 95 -13.15 -11.36 -1.44
N MET A 96 -12.75 -11.41 -0.15
CA MET A 96 -11.35 -11.27 0.26
C MET A 96 -10.46 -12.37 -0.30
N VAL A 97 -10.89 -13.65 -0.17
CA VAL A 97 -10.13 -14.79 -0.71
C VAL A 97 -9.99 -14.67 -2.22
N ALA A 98 -11.09 -14.42 -2.94
CA ALA A 98 -11.06 -14.28 -4.38
C ALA A 98 -10.13 -13.13 -4.83
N TRP A 99 -10.17 -11.99 -4.13
CA TRP A 99 -9.33 -10.85 -4.44
C TRP A 99 -7.85 -11.12 -4.16
N ARG A 100 -7.52 -11.65 -2.98
CA ARG A 100 -6.15 -12.02 -2.61
C ARG A 100 -5.53 -12.99 -3.60
N ASP A 101 -6.28 -14.01 -4.00
CA ASP A 101 -5.80 -15.04 -4.91
C ASP A 101 -5.56 -14.45 -6.31
N ALA A 102 -6.45 -13.59 -6.80
CA ALA A 102 -6.26 -12.89 -8.07
C ALA A 102 -5.04 -11.95 -8.04
N VAL A 103 -4.83 -11.22 -6.93
CA VAL A 103 -3.64 -10.37 -6.74
C VAL A 103 -2.37 -11.20 -6.75
N ASN A 104 -2.33 -12.32 -6.02
CA ASN A 104 -1.17 -13.21 -5.99
C ASN A 104 -0.85 -13.78 -7.38
N GLN A 105 -1.86 -14.24 -8.12
CA GLN A 105 -1.67 -14.72 -9.50
C GLN A 105 -1.12 -13.62 -10.42
N ALA A 106 -1.63 -12.38 -10.30
CA ALA A 106 -1.12 -11.25 -11.08
C ALA A 106 0.34 -10.91 -10.72
N LEU A 107 0.71 -10.98 -9.44
CA LEU A 107 2.08 -10.78 -8.98
C LEU A 107 3.03 -11.87 -9.46
N GLU A 108 2.57 -13.13 -9.54
CA GLU A 108 3.35 -14.23 -10.14
C GLU A 108 3.59 -13.99 -11.64
N ALA A 109 2.54 -13.60 -12.38
CA ALA A 109 2.67 -13.26 -13.80
C ALA A 109 3.66 -12.10 -14.03
N LEU A 110 3.69 -11.11 -13.14
CA LEU A 110 4.61 -9.97 -13.21
C LEU A 110 6.08 -10.37 -13.01
N VAL A 111 6.35 -11.43 -12.23
CA VAL A 111 7.72 -11.98 -12.08
C VAL A 111 8.14 -12.74 -13.34
N VAL A 112 7.21 -13.49 -13.94
CA VAL A 112 7.48 -14.32 -15.13
C VAL A 112 7.65 -13.48 -16.39
N SER A 113 6.84 -12.42 -16.54
CA SER A 113 6.85 -11.54 -17.71
C SER A 113 6.72 -10.09 -17.26
N PRO A 114 7.78 -9.49 -16.69
CA PRO A 114 7.74 -8.12 -16.22
C PRO A 114 7.51 -7.15 -17.38
N PRO A 115 6.47 -6.31 -17.34
CA PRO A 115 6.29 -5.22 -18.29
C PRO A 115 7.49 -4.27 -18.24
N ALA A 116 7.85 -3.70 -19.40
CA ALA A 116 8.86 -2.63 -19.44
C ALA A 116 8.40 -1.46 -18.57
N ASN A 117 9.33 -0.90 -17.78
CA ASN A 117 9.13 0.29 -16.94
C ASN A 117 8.27 0.10 -15.67
N ILE A 118 8.18 -1.11 -15.12
CA ILE A 118 7.69 -1.28 -13.75
C ILE A 118 8.86 -1.21 -12.77
N GLU A 119 8.95 -0.07 -12.09
CA GLU A 119 10.01 0.25 -11.14
C GLU A 119 9.50 0.42 -9.70
N THR A 120 8.26 0.88 -9.54
CA THR A 120 7.71 1.24 -8.22
C THR A 120 6.37 0.60 -7.91
N TRP A 121 6.03 0.54 -6.63
CA TRP A 121 4.73 0.07 -6.17
C TRP A 121 3.56 0.88 -6.76
N GLU A 122 3.73 2.19 -6.90
CA GLU A 122 2.73 3.10 -7.45
C GLU A 122 2.41 2.79 -8.92
N GLN A 123 3.38 2.25 -9.66
CA GLN A 123 3.18 1.77 -11.03
C GLN A 123 2.56 0.37 -11.07
N VAL A 124 2.91 -0.51 -10.11
CA VAL A 124 2.34 -1.86 -10.03
C VAL A 124 0.88 -1.86 -9.59
N ARG A 125 0.54 -1.11 -8.54
CA ARG A 125 -0.75 -1.17 -7.87
C ARG A 125 -1.95 -1.00 -8.82
N PRO A 126 -1.97 -0.05 -9.77
CA PRO A 126 -3.08 0.11 -10.71
C PRO A 126 -3.26 -1.07 -11.67
N LEU A 127 -2.21 -1.87 -11.90
CA LEU A 127 -2.23 -3.04 -12.79
C LEU A 127 -2.76 -4.30 -12.11
N LEU A 128 -2.74 -4.33 -10.76
CA LEU A 128 -3.27 -5.45 -9.99
C LEU A 128 -4.81 -5.44 -9.99
N PRO A 129 -5.45 -6.61 -9.81
CA PRO A 129 -6.89 -6.71 -9.63
C PRO A 129 -7.37 -5.78 -8.51
N GLN A 130 -8.28 -4.85 -8.85
CA GLN A 130 -8.81 -3.89 -7.89
C GLN A 130 -9.93 -4.52 -7.07
N PRO A 131 -10.06 -4.19 -5.77
CA PRO A 131 -11.06 -4.79 -4.90
C PRO A 131 -12.49 -4.53 -5.40
N SER A 132 -12.73 -3.39 -6.07
CA SER A 132 -14.02 -3.03 -6.68
C SER A 132 -14.49 -3.98 -7.79
N LYS A 133 -13.65 -4.91 -8.26
CA LYS A 133 -14.03 -5.96 -9.21
C LYS A 133 -14.60 -7.21 -8.56
N PHE A 134 -14.64 -7.28 -7.24
CA PHE A 134 -15.11 -8.42 -6.47
C PHE A 134 -16.42 -8.09 -5.74
N ASN A 135 -17.18 -9.14 -5.40
CA ASN A 135 -18.52 -9.04 -4.83
C ASN A 135 -18.49 -8.70 -3.33
N TRP A 136 -17.88 -7.59 -2.96
CA TRP A 136 -17.90 -7.08 -1.59
C TRP A 136 -19.32 -6.61 -1.24
N PRO A 137 -19.91 -7.03 -0.11
CA PRO A 137 -21.16 -6.45 0.35
C PRO A 137 -20.94 -4.99 0.77
N SER A 138 -22.02 -4.20 0.77
CA SER A 138 -21.99 -2.82 1.24
C SER A 138 -21.42 -2.72 2.65
N SER A 139 -20.59 -1.71 2.92
CA SER A 139 -20.16 -1.44 4.29
C SER A 139 -21.39 -1.07 5.12
N VAL A 140 -21.52 -1.68 6.28
CA VAL A 140 -22.49 -1.23 7.28
C VAL A 140 -21.73 -0.31 8.22
N GLU A 141 -22.00 0.99 8.15
CA GLU A 141 -21.73 1.86 9.27
C GLU A 141 -22.68 1.44 10.38
N LEU A 142 -22.14 0.85 11.45
CA LEU A 142 -22.93 0.66 12.66
C LEU A 142 -23.28 2.07 13.17
N PRO A 143 -24.57 2.43 13.34
CA PRO A 143 -24.90 3.64 14.06
C PRO A 143 -24.32 3.46 15.47
N LEU A 144 -23.33 4.28 15.81
CA LEU A 144 -22.85 4.40 17.19
C LEU A 144 -24.02 4.99 17.97
N GLY A 145 -24.83 4.10 18.56
CA GLY A 145 -26.00 4.49 19.33
C GLY A 145 -25.58 5.42 20.47
N VAL A 146 -26.08 6.65 20.42
CA VAL A 146 -26.22 7.48 21.62
C VAL A 146 -27.11 6.67 22.57
N GLY A 147 -26.57 6.34 23.74
CA GLY A 147 -27.10 5.29 24.59
C GLY A 147 -28.52 5.56 25.08
N ASP A 148 -29.38 4.55 24.89
CA ASP A 148 -30.54 4.36 25.76
C ASP A 148 -30.21 3.20 26.70
N GLY A 149 -29.83 3.57 27.93
CA GLY A 149 -29.76 2.64 29.05
C GLY A 149 -31.14 2.09 29.41
N PRO A 150 -31.21 0.94 30.11
CA PRO A 150 -32.48 0.28 30.38
C PRO A 150 -33.36 1.17 31.29
N ALA A 151 -34.59 1.43 30.85
CA ALA A 151 -35.64 1.93 31.72
C ALA A 151 -35.98 0.83 32.75
N VAL A 152 -35.45 0.98 33.97
CA VAL A 152 -35.93 0.22 35.13
C VAL A 152 -37.32 0.74 35.46
N LEU A 153 -38.33 -0.08 35.21
CA LEU A 153 -39.68 0.13 35.72
C LEU A 153 -39.66 -0.21 37.22
N LEU A 154 -39.86 0.81 38.07
CA LEU A 154 -40.35 0.67 39.44
C LEU A 154 -41.82 1.04 39.48
#